data_AF-A0A662NRV5-F1
#
_entry.id   AF-A0A662NRV5-F1
#
_cell.length_a   1.000
_cell.length_b   1.000
_cell.length_c   1.000
_cell.angle_alpha   90.00
_cell.angle_beta   90.00
_cell.angle_gamma   90.00
#
_symmetry.space_group_name_H-M   'P 1'
#
loop_
_entity.id
_entity.type
_entity.pdbx_description
1 polymer ?
#
loop_
_entity_poly.entity_id
_entity_poly.type
_entity_poly.pdbx_seq_one_letter_code
_entity_poly.pdbx_strand_id
1 'polypeptide(L)' 'MMRVFKVKAKVSQEVHESGEGIGYVSLLVLASDERDVKALAEKYFQEEGLKKENFEILSIEEIKSKKGKVLGIIVG' A
#
# COMPACT_ATOMS: atom_id res chain seq x y z
N MET A 1 4.91 -16.93 -12.48
CA MET A 1 5.30 -17.22 -11.08
C MET A 1 4.86 -16.04 -10.22
N MET A 2 4.17 -16.27 -9.10
CA MET A 2 3.74 -15.19 -8.21
C MET A 2 4.94 -14.64 -7.42
N ARG A 3 5.03 -13.32 -7.32
CA ARG A 3 6.07 -12.56 -6.62
C ARG A 3 5.42 -11.69 -5.54
N VAL A 4 6.18 -11.36 -4.50
CA VAL A 4 5.74 -10.47 -3.42
C VAL A 4 6.27 -9.07 -3.69
N PHE A 5 5.41 -8.08 -3.58
CA PHE A 5 5.74 -6.67 -3.72
C PHE A 5 5.35 -5.92 -2.46
N LYS A 6 6.18 -4.96 -2.05
CA LYS A 6 5.84 -3.98 -1.03
C LYS A 6 5.41 -2.70 -1.70
N VAL A 7 4.20 -2.23 -1.40
CA VAL A 7 3.67 -0.95 -1.87
C VAL A 7 3.65 0.02 -0.70
N LYS A 8 4.33 1.16 -0.82
CA LYS A 8 4.21 2.26 0.13
C LYS A 8 3.23 3.28 -0.41
N ALA A 9 2.29 3.71 0.41
CA ALA A 9 1.33 4.75 0.03
C ALA A 9 1.19 5.79 1.14
N LYS A 10 0.98 7.03 0.73
CA LYS A 10 0.44 8.09 1.57
C LYS A 10 -1.09 8.00 1.51
N VAL A 11 -1.76 8.11 2.64
CA VAL A 11 -3.21 8.15 2.74
C VAL A 11 -3.60 9.42 3.47
N SER A 12 -4.50 10.20 2.88
CA SER A 12 -5.11 11.37 3.47
C SER A 12 -6.55 11.03 3.83
N GLN A 13 -6.94 11.17 5.09
CA GLN A 13 -8.34 11.05 5.51
C GLN A 13 -8.73 12.28 6.32
N GLU A 14 -9.94 12.79 6.06
CA GLU A 14 -10.56 13.75 6.96
C GLU A 14 -10.94 13.03 8.25
N VAL A 15 -10.30 13.41 9.36
CA VAL A 15 -10.64 12.90 10.69
C VAL A 15 -11.61 13.90 11.30
N HIS A 16 -12.78 13.41 11.70
CA HIS A 16 -13.98 14.21 11.99
C HIS A 16 -13.84 15.26 13.10
N GLU A 17 -12.69 15.35 13.78
CA GLU A 17 -12.43 16.27 14.89
C GLU A 17 -11.04 16.94 14.83
N SER A 18 -10.21 16.69 13.81
CA SER A 18 -8.81 17.17 13.78
C SER A 18 -8.29 17.67 12.43
N GLY A 19 -9.15 17.73 11.40
CA GLY A 19 -8.75 18.13 10.05
C GLY A 19 -8.21 16.96 9.21
N GLU A 20 -7.38 17.26 8.21
CA GLU A 20 -6.79 16.23 7.34
C GLU A 20 -5.67 15.47 8.07
N GLY A 21 -5.90 14.18 8.35
CA GLY A 21 -4.89 13.27 8.87
C GLY A 21 -4.10 12.64 7.73
N ILE A 22 -2.77 12.76 7.77
CA ILE A 22 -1.86 12.10 6.81
C ILE A 22 -1.25 10.86 7.46
N GLY A 23 -1.55 9.70 6.90
CA GLY A 23 -0.95 8.41 7.25
C GLY A 23 -0.02 7.88 6.16
N TYR A 24 0.94 7.05 6.56
CA TYR A 24 1.79 6.31 5.63
C TYR A 24 1.61 4.83 5.88
N VAL A 25 1.18 4.10 4.85
CA VAL A 25 0.86 2.67 4.94
C VAL A 25 1.77 1.86 4.03
N SER A 26 1.95 0.58 4.39
CA SER A 26 2.66 -0.40 3.57
C SER A 26 1.74 -1.59 3.30
N LEU A 27 1.44 -1.86 2.03
CA LEU A 27 0.75 -3.07 1.60
C LEU A 27 1.75 -4.12 1.13
N LEU A 28 1.45 -5.39 1.37
CA LEU A 28 2.13 -6.52 0.74
C LEU A 28 1.20 -7.12 -0.32
N VAL A 29 1.64 -7.12 -1.56
CA VAL A 29 0.85 -7.54 -2.71
C VAL A 29 1.50 -8.75 -3.37
N LEU A 30 0.71 -9.80 -3.61
CA LEU A 30 1.11 -10.96 -4.38
C LEU A 30 0.64 -10.80 -5.82
N ALA A 31 1.57 -10.74 -6.78
CA ALA A 31 1.25 -10.53 -8.19
C ALA A 31 2.25 -11.20 -9.15
N SER A 32 1.84 -11.40 -10.39
CA SER A 32 2.71 -11.88 -11.48
C SER A 32 3.67 -10.80 -11.97
N ASP A 33 3.26 -9.54 -11.96
CA ASP A 33 3.86 -8.38 -12.63
C ASP A 33 3.66 -7.12 -11.78
N GLU A 34 4.59 -6.17 -11.83
CA GLU A 34 4.52 -4.88 -11.16
C GLU A 34 3.33 -4.02 -11.62
N ARG A 35 2.92 -4.12 -12.90
CA ARG A 35 1.74 -3.40 -13.43
C ARG A 35 0.46 -3.85 -12.73
N ASP A 36 0.34 -5.15 -12.45
CA ASP A 36 -0.79 -5.72 -11.72
C ASP A 36 -0.81 -5.21 -10.26
N VAL A 37 0.37 -5.01 -9.65
CA VAL A 37 0.50 -4.56 -8.26
C VAL A 37 -0.15 -3.20 -8.04
N LYS A 38 0.09 -2.25 -8.94
CA LYS A 38 -0.50 -0.91 -8.83
C LYS A 38 -2.02 -0.98 -8.87
N ALA A 39 -2.58 -1.70 -9.85
CA ALA A 39 -4.03 -1.84 -9.99
C ALA A 39 -4.67 -2.54 -8.77
N LEU A 40 -4.01 -3.56 -8.23
CA LEU A 40 -4.45 -4.26 -7.02
C LEU A 40 -4.43 -3.37 -5.78
N ALA A 41 -3.36 -2.58 -5.60
CA ALA A 41 -3.26 -1.64 -4.48
C ALA A 41 -4.31 -0.53 -4.57
N GLU A 42 -4.53 0.05 -5.74
CA GLU A 42 -5.58 1.05 -5.96
C GLU A 42 -6.98 0.49 -5.67
N LYS A 43 -7.27 -0.72 -6.17
CA LYS A 43 -8.55 -1.40 -5.92
C LYS A 43 -8.78 -1.66 -4.43
N TYR A 44 -7.73 -2.12 -3.73
CA TYR A 44 -7.79 -2.34 -2.28
C TYR A 44 -8.14 -1.05 -1.53
N PHE A 45 -7.44 0.06 -1.81
CA PHE A 45 -7.74 1.33 -1.14
C PHE A 45 -9.17 1.82 -1.40
N GLN A 46 -9.69 1.61 -2.62
CA GLN A 46 -11.08 1.92 -2.94
C GLN A 46 -12.08 1.04 -2.18
N GLU A 47 -11.78 -0.25 -1.99
CA GLU A 47 -12.58 -1.18 -1.20
C GLU A 47 -12.59 -0.80 0.30
N GLU A 48 -11.49 -0.24 0.79
CA GLU A 48 -11.37 0.38 2.14
C GLU A 48 -12.04 1.78 2.22
N GLY A 49 -12.75 2.21 1.18
CA GLY A 49 -13.52 3.45 1.16
C GLY A 49 -12.70 4.72 0.87
N LEU A 50 -11.43 4.60 0.46
CA LEU A 50 -10.61 5.75 0.09
C LEU A 50 -10.90 6.19 -1.35
N LYS A 51 -11.13 7.49 -1.53
CA LYS A 51 -11.19 8.12 -2.86
C LYS A 51 -9.80 8.18 -3.48
N LYS A 52 -9.73 8.34 -4.81
CA LYS A 52 -8.44 8.44 -5.51
C LYS A 52 -7.61 9.66 -5.07
N GLU A 53 -8.26 10.77 -4.74
CA GLU A 53 -7.58 11.95 -4.20
C GLU A 53 -7.02 11.72 -2.78
N ASN A 54 -7.50 10.70 -2.07
CA ASN A 54 -7.17 10.42 -0.68
C ASN A 54 -5.97 9.47 -0.52
N PHE A 55 -5.34 9.04 -1.60
CA PHE A 55 -4.13 8.24 -1.51
C PHE A 55 -3.15 8.50 -2.66
N GLU A 56 -1.87 8.28 -2.38
CA GLU A 56 -0.80 8.38 -3.34
C GLU A 56 0.14 7.19 -3.16
N ILE A 57 0.33 6.39 -4.22
CA ILE A 57 1.33 5.32 -4.22
C ILE A 57 2.71 5.94 -4.40
N LEU A 58 3.56 5.80 -3.38
CA LEU A 58 4.90 6.38 -3.33
C LEU A 58 5.96 5.46 -3.91
N SER A 59 5.88 4.16 -3.63
CA SER A 59 6.81 3.18 -4.18
C SER A 59 6.19 1.79 -4.30
N ILE A 60 6.69 1.02 -5.28
CA ILE A 60 6.41 -0.41 -5.45
C ILE A 60 7.77 -1.10 -5.55
N GLU A 61 8.03 -2.05 -4.65
CA GLU A 61 9.33 -2.73 -4.56
C GLU A 61 9.13 -4.25 -4.54
N GLU A 62 9.70 -4.97 -5.51
CA GLU A 62 9.72 -6.44 -5.47
C GLU A 62 10.60 -6.94 -4.32
N ILE A 63 10.04 -7.81 -3.48
CA ILE A 63 10.75 -8.40 -2.35
C ILE A 63 11.48 -9.66 -2.82
N LYS A 64 12.74 -9.47 -3.21
CA LYS A 64 13.65 -10.57 -3.54
C LYS A 64 14.22 -11.18 -2.26
N SER A 65 13.61 -12.23 -1.73
CA SER A 65 14.12 -12.91 -0.54
C SER A 65 15.18 -13.95 -0.91
N LYS A 66 16.41 -13.77 -0.40
CA LYS A 66 17.48 -14.81 -0.36
C LYS A 66 17.74 -15.32 1.07
N LYS A 67 17.28 -14.59 2.09
CA LYS A 67 17.26 -14.89 3.54
C LYS A 67 16.08 -14.12 4.18
N GLY A 68 15.69 -14.45 5.41
CA GLY A 68 14.60 -13.79 6.13
C GLY A 68 14.77 -12.26 6.24
N LYS A 69 13.66 -11.51 6.15
CA LYS A 69 13.62 -10.03 6.19
C LYS A 69 12.32 -9.54 6.83
N VAL A 70 12.35 -8.41 7.54
CA VAL A 70 11.16 -7.70 8.03
C VAL A 70 10.46 -7.00 6.87
N LEU A 71 9.19 -7.33 6.64
CA LEU A 71 8.41 -6.83 5.50
C LEU A 71 7.64 -5.54 5.83
N GLY A 72 7.29 -5.33 7.09
CA GLY A 72 6.57 -4.16 7.58
C GLY A 72 6.34 -4.25 9.09
N ILE A 73 5.75 -3.19 9.64
CA ILE A 73 5.26 -3.13 11.02
C ILE A 73 3.75 -2.95 10.90
N ILE A 74 2.98 -3.79 11.61
CA ILE A 74 1.54 -3.59 11.78
C ILE A 74 1.37 -2.86 13.11
N VAL A 75 0.92 -1.61 13.05
CA VAL A 75 0.56 -0.83 14.24
C VAL A 75 -0.95 -0.95 14.36
N GLY A 76 -1.42 -1.57 15.45
CA GLY A 76 -2.82 -1.70 15.82
C GLY A 76 -3.23 -0.71 16.89
#